data_AF-A0A1F7YHN8-F1
#
_entry.id   AF-A0A1F7YHN8-F1
#
_cell.length_a   1.000
_cell.length_b   1.000
_cell.length_c   1.000
_cell.angle_alpha   90.00
_cell.angle_beta   90.00
_cell.angle_gamma   90.00
#
_symmetry.space_group_name_H-M   'P 1'
#
loop_
_entity.id
_entity.type
_entity.pdbx_description
1 polymer ?
#
loop_
_entity_poly.entity_id
_entity_poly.type
_entity_poly.pdbx_seq_one_letter_code
_entity_poly.pdbx_strand_id
1 'polypeptide(L)' 'MLTLATSGFGLVAALAWNDFIQTLVKEVIRPLIGASSGLISQLIYALIVTVLAVIVTYQLSKIAEKKD' A
#
# COMPACT_ATOMS: atom_id res chain seq x y z
N MET A 1 -14.16 -8.08 21.94
CA MET A 1 -12.84 -7.46 22.20
C MET A 1 -11.84 -7.75 21.08
N LEU A 2 -11.62 -9.02 20.70
CA LEU A 2 -10.70 -9.38 19.59
C LEU A 2 -11.01 -8.66 18.27
N THR A 3 -12.25 -8.69 17.79
CA THR A 3 -12.64 -8.00 16.54
C THR A 3 -12.30 -6.51 16.56
N LEU A 4 -12.66 -5.80 17.64
CA LEU A 4 -12.37 -4.37 17.78
C LEU A 4 -10.87 -4.08 17.82
N ALA A 5 -10.10 -4.92 18.52
CA ALA A 5 -8.64 -4.82 18.55
C ALA A 5 -8.04 -5.08 17.17
N THR A 6 -8.43 -6.14 16.47
CA THR A 6 -7.95 -6.45 15.11
C THR A 6 -8.35 -5.39 14.09
N SER A 7 -9.55 -4.79 14.21
CA SER A 7 -9.97 -3.69 13.35
C SER A 7 -9.12 -2.43 13.59
N GLY A 8 -8.84 -2.10 14.86
CA GLY A 8 -7.96 -0.99 15.22
C GLY A 8 -6.53 -1.20 14.72
N PHE A 9 -5.99 -2.41 14.87
CA PHE A 9 -4.68 -2.78 14.31
C PHE A 9 -4.66 -2.73 12.78
N GLY A 10 -5.74 -3.12 12.11
CA GLY A 10 -5.88 -3.00 10.65
C GLY A 10 -5.76 -1.56 10.16
N LEU A 11 -6.35 -0.59 10.88
CA LEU A 11 -6.23 0.83 10.57
C LEU A 11 -4.79 1.32 10.72
N VAL A 12 -4.13 0.97 11.83
CA VAL A 12 -2.72 1.35 12.07
C VAL A 12 -1.79 0.73 11.02
N ALA A 13 -2.02 -0.53 10.65
CA ALA A 13 -1.25 -1.21 9.61
C ALA A 13 -1.44 -0.56 8.24
N ALA A 14 -2.66 -0.15 7.89
CA ALA A 14 -2.94 0.57 6.65
C ALA A 14 -2.21 1.92 6.60
N LEU A 15 -2.21 2.68 7.71
CA LEU A 15 -1.48 3.95 7.81
C LEU A 15 0.03 3.76 7.71
N ALA A 16 0.59 2.76 8.40
CA ALA A 16 2.02 2.47 8.34
C ALA A 16 2.47 2.09 6.92
N TRP A 17 1.67 1.30 6.20
CA TRP A 17 1.97 0.97 4.79
C TRP A 17 1.87 2.18 3.87
N ASN A 18 0.85 3.03 4.06
CA ASN A 18 0.70 4.28 3.30
C ASN A 18 1.95 5.16 3.45
N ASP A 19 2.43 5.37 4.68
CA ASP A 19 3.60 6.19 4.95
C ASP A 19 4.89 5.55 4.43
N PHE A 20 5.04 4.24 4.57
CA PHE A 20 6.20 3.51 4.04
C PHE A 20 6.31 3.64 2.51
N ILE A 21 5.22 3.42 1.76
CA ILE A 21 5.26 3.53 0.29
C ILE A 21 5.57 4.98 -0.12
N GLN A 22 4.99 5.97 0.56
CA GLN A 22 5.31 7.37 0.28
C GLN A 22 6.79 7.68 0.48
N THR A 23 7.37 7.23 1.59
CA THR A 23 8.79 7.44 1.90
C THR A 23 9.68 6.69 0.91
N LEU A 24 9.36 5.43 0.59
CA LEU A 24 10.10 4.64 -0.40
C LEU A 24 10.11 5.34 -1.76
N VAL A 25 8.95 5.83 -2.21
CA VAL A 25 8.86 6.56 -3.47
C VAL A 25 9.65 7.88 -3.41
N LYS A 26 9.61 8.59 -2.28
CA LYS A 26 10.32 9.87 -2.11
C LYS A 26 11.83 9.70 -2.01
N GLU A 27 12.32 8.68 -1.30
CA GLU A 27 13.74 8.49 -1.00
C GLU A 27 14.45 7.61 -2.01
N VAL A 28 13.77 6.62 -2.58
CA VAL A 28 14.37 5.70 -3.55
C VAL A 28 14.07 6.15 -4.97
N ILE A 29 12.79 6.41 -5.27
CA ILE A 29 12.36 6.60 -6.65
C ILE A 29 12.63 8.03 -7.13
N ARG A 30 12.30 9.08 -6.37
CA ARG A 30 12.56 10.47 -6.80
C ARG A 30 14.02 10.77 -7.19
N PRO A 31 15.05 10.37 -6.42
CA PRO A 31 16.43 10.64 -6.83
C PRO A 31 16.84 9.88 -8.08
N LEU A 32 16.25 8.71 -8.37
CA LEU A 32 16.51 7.95 -9.59
C LEU A 32 15.96 8.62 -10.87
N ILE A 33 14.84 9.34 -10.78
CA ILE A 33 14.17 9.99 -11.94
C ILE A 33 14.40 11.51 -12.04
N GLY A 34 15.21 12.09 -11.15
CA GLY A 34 15.54 13.51 -11.16
C GLY A 34 14.46 14.42 -10.54
N ALA A 35 14.91 15.49 -9.87
CA ALA A 35 14.09 16.35 -9.02
C ALA A 35 12.94 17.11 -9.72
N SER A 36 12.92 17.20 -11.05
CA SER A 36 11.86 17.88 -11.82
C SER A 36 10.58 17.03 -11.96
N SER A 37 10.65 15.76 -11.58
CA SER A 37 9.64 14.73 -11.90
C SER A 37 8.63 14.48 -10.78
N GLY A 38 8.23 15.51 -10.01
CA GLY A 38 7.32 15.36 -8.86
C GLY A 38 6.00 14.64 -9.19
N LEU A 39 5.49 14.88 -10.41
CA LEU A 39 4.27 14.26 -10.94
C LEU A 39 4.47 12.77 -11.29
N ILE A 40 5.64 12.42 -11.82
CA ILE A 40 6.02 11.02 -12.13
C ILE A 40 6.20 10.23 -10.84
N SER A 41 6.76 10.86 -9.79
CA SER A 41 6.84 10.25 -8.46
C SER A 41 5.45 9.92 -7.89
N GLN A 42 4.47 10.83 -8.02
CA GLN A 42 3.09 10.58 -7.60
C GLN A 42 2.41 9.49 -8.45
N LEU A 43 2.71 9.42 -9.75
CA LEU A 43 2.20 8.37 -10.63
C LEU A 43 2.71 6.99 -10.23
N ILE A 44 4.00 6.88 -9.89
CA ILE A 44 4.60 5.62 -9.43
C ILE A 44 4.04 5.21 -8.07
N TYR A 45 3.89 6.15 -7.15
CA TYR A 45 3.19 5.93 -5.88
C TYR A 45 1.80 5.32 -6.11
N ALA A 46 1.00 5.94 -6.97
CA ALA A 46 -0.36 5.47 -7.27
C ALA A 46 -0.34 4.05 -7.86
N LEU A 47 0.54 3.78 -8.83
CA LEU A 47 0.70 2.45 -9.44
C LEU A 47 1.06 1.38 -8.41
N ILE A 48 2.04 1.64 -7.54
CA ILE A 48 2.47 0.68 -6.51
C ILE A 48 1.31 0.37 -5.56
N VAL A 49 0.60 1.40 -5.09
CA VAL A 49 -0.53 1.23 -4.17
C VAL A 49 -1.67 0.46 -4.85
N THR A 50 -1.97 0.73 -6.13
CA THR A 50 -2.99 -0.03 -6.88
C THR A 50 -2.60 -1.49 -7.02
N VAL A 51 -1.35 -1.80 -7.37
CA VAL A 51 -0.87 -3.19 -7.50
C VAL A 51 -0.97 -3.91 -6.15
N LEU A 52 -0.53 -3.27 -5.06
CA LEU A 52 -0.66 -3.84 -3.72
C LEU A 52 -2.11 -4.09 -3.35
N ALA A 53 -3.00 -3.13 -3.62
CA ALA A 53 -4.44 -3.29 -3.37
C ALA A 53 -4.99 -4.51 -4.13
N VAL A 54 -4.70 -4.64 -5.42
CA VAL A 54 -5.13 -5.79 -6.24
C VAL A 54 -4.59 -7.10 -5.68
N ILE A 55 -3.31 -7.16 -5.30
CA ILE A 55 -2.71 -8.38 -4.72
C ILE A 55 -3.39 -8.74 -3.41
N VAL A 56 -3.58 -7.78 -2.50
CA VAL A 56 -4.20 -8.01 -1.20
C VAL A 56 -5.65 -8.45 -1.37
N THR A 57 -6.44 -7.75 -2.20
CA THR A 57 -7.83 -8.11 -2.48
C THR A 57 -7.93 -9.48 -3.13
N TYR A 58 -7.07 -9.79 -4.10
CA TYR A 58 -7.04 -11.10 -4.76
C TYR A 58 -6.70 -12.23 -3.77
N GLN A 59 -5.71 -12.05 -2.91
CA GLN A 59 -5.36 -13.04 -1.89
C GLN A 59 -6.49 -13.22 -0.87
N LEU A 60 -7.13 -12.13 -0.43
CA LEU A 60 -8.29 -12.18 0.46
C LEU A 60 -9.45 -12.93 -0.19
N SER A 61 -9.76 -12.67 -1.46
CA SER A 61 -10.78 -13.41 -2.22
C SER A 61 -10.49 -14.90 -2.26
N LYS A 62 -9.23 -15.29 -2.55
CA LYS A 62 -8.83 -16.71 -2.57
C LYS A 62 -8.95 -17.38 -1.20
N ILE A 63 -8.63 -16.68 -0.11
CA ILE A 63 -8.77 -17.21 1.25
C ILE A 63 -10.25 -17.34 1.64
N ALA A 64 -11.08 -16.38 1.23
CA ALA A 64 -12.52 -16.42 1.47
C ALA A 64 -13.19 -17.58 0.74
N GLU A 65 -12.87 -17.77 -0.54
CA GLU A 65 -13.41 -18.84 -1.39
C GLU A 65 -13.02 -20.25 -0.90
N LYS A 66 -11.90 -20.38 -0.19
CA LYS A 66 -11.44 -21.65 0.40
C LYS A 66 -12.17 -22.02 1.70
N LYS A 67 -13.05 -21.16 2.20
CA LYS A 67 -13.78 -21.32 3.46
C LYS A 67 -15.24 -21.73 3.26
N ASP A 68 -15.71 -21.73 2.01
CA ASP A 68 -16.92 -22.41 1.55
C ASP A 68 -16.58 -23.82 1.02
#